data_AF-A0A1W9Q3K6-F1
#
_entry.id   AF-A0A1W9Q3K6-F1
#
_cell.length_a   1.000
_cell.length_b   1.000
_cell.length_c   1.000
_cell.angle_alpha   90.00
_cell.angle_beta   90.00
_cell.angle_gamma   90.00
#
_symmetry.space_group_name_H-M   'P 1'
#
loop_
_entity.id
_entity.type
_entity.pdbx_description
1 polymer ?
#
loop_
_entity_poly.entity_id
_entity_poly.type
_entity_poly.pdbx_seq_one_letter_code
_entity_poly.pdbx_strand_id
1 'polypeptide(L)'
;MFSSLRSRLWLSYALLIVTALGVVMVVLLIYLLRNPLLYRQTLSRLRAVETVISARQGELSELSPRELKNAMTRADSSFDVRLILFSGSNQVVFDTRAEETPIFLPPSGNLRSKTSIRDDEGRVWLYSLSRLSNGQRLMVATPRPSVKILAALRDELMPPFLGAGGIALLLSLLLAFGMARWIADPLQRMLTAAREMPAEQAATVPVSGPQEVRELTNAFNEMTMRVQNTQQSQRDFVANISHASRAGDL
;
A
#
# COMPACT_ATOMS: atom_id res chain seq x y z
N MET A 1 -37.06 -6.34 -3.49
CA MET A 1 -36.79 -6.72 -4.90
C MET A 1 -35.32 -7.09 -5.17
N PHE A 2 -34.58 -7.62 -4.18
CA PHE A 2 -33.22 -8.18 -4.38
C PHE A 2 -33.04 -9.46 -3.54
N SER A 3 -33.86 -10.47 -3.77
CA SER A 3 -33.78 -11.78 -3.07
C SER A 3 -33.44 -12.89 -4.06
N SER A 4 -32.43 -12.65 -4.91
CA SER A 4 -31.81 -13.70 -5.70
C SER A 4 -30.48 -14.08 -5.07
N LEU A 5 -30.21 -15.38 -5.02
CA LEU A 5 -29.01 -16.04 -4.48
C LEU A 5 -27.70 -15.40 -4.99
N ARG A 6 -27.74 -14.85 -6.22
CA ARG A 6 -26.66 -14.06 -6.82
C ARG A 6 -26.38 -12.75 -6.10
N SER A 7 -27.40 -12.00 -5.66
CA SER A 7 -27.22 -10.72 -4.99
C SER A 7 -26.57 -10.85 -3.61
N ARG A 8 -26.84 -11.94 -2.89
CA ARG A 8 -26.26 -12.21 -1.56
C ARG A 8 -24.86 -12.82 -1.64
N LEU A 9 -24.56 -13.64 -2.65
CA LEU A 9 -23.18 -14.00 -2.98
C LEU A 9 -22.36 -12.75 -3.32
N TRP A 10 -22.90 -11.88 -4.18
CA TRP A 10 -22.29 -10.58 -4.44
C TRP A 10 -22.10 -9.75 -3.18
N LEU A 11 -23.07 -9.76 -2.26
CA LEU A 11 -22.97 -9.05 -0.98
C LEU A 11 -21.84 -9.62 -0.11
N SER A 12 -21.67 -10.95 -0.05
CA SER A 12 -20.59 -11.57 0.71
C SER A 12 -19.21 -11.31 0.12
N TYR A 13 -19.07 -11.37 -1.21
CA TYR A 13 -17.83 -11.00 -1.88
C TYR A 13 -17.54 -9.51 -1.75
N ALA A 14 -18.57 -8.66 -1.88
CA ALA A 14 -18.45 -7.23 -1.67
C ALA A 14 -18.03 -6.93 -0.22
N LEU A 15 -18.61 -7.61 0.77
CA LEU A 15 -18.23 -7.45 2.17
C LEU A 15 -16.77 -7.82 2.39
N LEU A 16 -16.31 -8.94 1.81
CA LEU A 16 -14.93 -9.43 1.90
C LEU A 16 -13.94 -8.47 1.23
N ILE A 17 -14.30 -7.95 0.05
CA ILE A 17 -13.50 -6.95 -0.67
C ILE A 17 -13.45 -5.63 0.12
N VAL A 18 -14.58 -5.18 0.67
CA VAL A 18 -14.67 -3.93 1.43
C VAL A 18 -13.88 -4.02 2.74
N THR A 19 -13.92 -5.14 3.46
CA THR A 19 -13.07 -5.31 4.64
C THR A 19 -11.59 -5.36 4.28
N ALA A 20 -11.22 -6.10 3.23
CA ALA A 20 -9.83 -6.14 2.76
C ALA A 20 -9.32 -4.75 2.36
N LEU A 21 -10.09 -4.02 1.54
CA LEU A 21 -9.76 -2.65 1.11
C LEU A 21 -9.78 -1.67 2.28
N GLY A 22 -10.72 -1.81 3.21
CA GLY A 22 -10.84 -0.97 4.40
C GLY A 22 -9.62 -1.09 5.30
N VAL A 23 -9.11 -2.31 5.52
CA VAL A 23 -7.87 -2.54 6.28
C VAL A 23 -6.68 -1.89 5.59
N VAL A 24 -6.53 -2.09 4.28
CA VAL A 24 -5.47 -1.46 3.49
C VAL A 24 -5.57 0.08 3.57
N MET A 25 -6.78 0.63 3.43
CA MET A 25 -7.04 2.07 3.52
C MET A 25 -6.68 2.62 4.89
N VAL A 26 -7.09 1.97 5.98
CA VAL A 26 -6.79 2.40 7.36
C VAL A 26 -5.29 2.38 7.62
N VAL A 27 -4.57 1.33 7.19
CA VAL A 27 -3.12 1.29 7.35
C VAL A 27 -2.44 2.38 6.52
N LEU A 28 -2.87 2.59 5.28
CA LEU A 28 -2.37 3.67 4.43
C LEU A 28 -2.63 5.04 5.06
N LEU A 29 -3.82 5.24 5.64
CA LEU A 29 -4.21 6.47 6.31
C LEU A 29 -3.36 6.72 7.57
N ILE A 30 -3.20 5.70 8.43
CA ILE A 30 -2.33 5.77 9.60
C ILE A 30 -0.90 6.10 9.18
N TYR A 31 -0.40 5.51 8.09
CA TYR A 31 0.92 5.83 7.55
C TYR A 31 1.03 7.28 7.08
N LEU A 32 0.04 7.77 6.31
CA LEU A 32 -0.01 9.16 5.87
C LEU A 32 -0.07 10.14 7.04
N LEU A 33 -0.81 9.80 8.09
CA LEU A 33 -0.97 10.61 9.30
C LEU A 33 0.27 10.56 10.20
N ARG A 34 0.95 9.41 10.27
CA ARG A 34 2.10 9.19 11.15
C ARG A 34 3.42 9.66 10.53
N ASN A 35 3.50 9.71 9.20
CA ASN A 35 4.65 10.22 8.47
C ASN A 35 4.31 11.59 7.87
N PRO A 36 4.27 12.68 8.68
CA PRO A 36 4.07 14.03 8.16
C PRO A 36 5.31 14.40 7.34
N LEU A 37 5.28 14.02 6.07
CA LEU A 37 6.04 14.54 4.95
C LEU A 37 7.42 15.06 5.38
N LEU A 38 8.44 14.23 5.17
CA LEU A 38 9.88 14.54 5.17
C LEU A 38 10.27 15.87 4.46
N TYR A 39 9.30 16.52 3.80
CA TYR A 39 9.34 17.89 3.30
C TYR A 39 9.55 18.99 4.34
N ARG A 40 9.12 18.84 5.61
CA ARG A 40 9.28 19.92 6.60
C ARG A 40 10.73 20.09 7.09
N GLN A 41 11.57 19.06 7.01
CA GLN A 41 12.98 19.15 7.44
C GLN A 41 13.90 19.75 6.37
N THR A 42 13.60 19.59 5.08
CA THR A 42 14.42 20.17 4.01
C THR A 42 14.21 21.68 3.86
N LEU A 43 12.98 22.16 4.04
CA LEU A 43 12.66 23.60 3.99
C LEU A 43 13.20 24.37 5.22
N SER A 44 13.28 23.76 6.40
CA SER A 44 13.85 24.41 7.59
C SER A 44 15.36 24.57 7.50
N ARG A 45 16.08 23.61 6.91
CA ARG A 45 17.54 23.70 6.66
C ARG A 45 17.88 24.79 5.64
N LEU A 46 17.10 24.91 4.56
CA LEU A 46 17.30 25.96 3.55
C LEU A 46 17.12 27.37 4.14
N ARG A 47 16.08 27.59 4.97
CA ARG A 47 15.88 28.87 5.65
C ARG A 47 16.94 29.15 6.72
N ALA A 48 17.42 28.14 7.44
CA ALA A 48 18.49 28.32 8.42
C ALA A 48 19.81 28.75 7.75
N VAL A 49 20.14 28.15 6.61
CA VAL A 49 21.33 28.54 5.81
C VAL A 49 21.16 29.93 5.22
N GLU A 50 19.96 30.26 4.71
CA GLU A 50 19.65 31.60 4.20
C GLU A 50 19.80 32.68 5.27
N THR A 51 19.30 32.45 6.49
CA THR A 51 19.42 33.40 7.62
C THR A 51 20.87 33.55 8.09
N VAL A 52 21.67 32.47 8.13
CA VAL A 52 23.08 32.54 8.55
C VAL A 52 23.95 33.26 7.53
N ILE A 53 23.70 33.04 6.23
CA ILE A 53 24.45 33.70 5.15
C ILE A 53 24.07 35.19 5.07
N SER A 54 22.79 35.53 5.19
CA SER A 54 22.34 36.93 5.16
C SER A 54 22.72 37.71 6.41
N ALA A 55 22.73 37.08 7.60
CA ALA A 55 23.17 37.72 8.84
C ALA A 55 24.67 38.02 8.90
N ARG A 56 25.50 37.29 8.14
CA ARG A 56 26.97 37.44 8.13
C ARG A 56 27.55 38.09 6.87
N GLN A 57 26.71 38.55 5.94
CA GLN A 57 27.13 39.19 4.69
C GLN A 57 28.01 40.43 4.91
N GLY A 58 27.78 41.18 5.99
CA GLY A 58 28.57 42.36 6.37
C GLY A 58 29.97 42.02 6.91
N GLU A 59 30.11 40.97 7.72
CA GLU A 59 31.40 40.58 8.30
C GLU A 59 32.32 39.90 7.27
N LEU A 60 31.77 39.12 6.34
CA LEU A 60 32.54 38.39 5.34
C LEU A 60 33.24 39.29 4.32
N SER A 61 32.80 40.55 4.19
CA SER A 61 33.33 41.51 3.21
C SER A 61 34.50 42.36 3.73
N GLU A 62 34.76 42.36 5.04
CA GLU A 62 35.92 43.06 5.65
C GLU A 62 37.10 42.13 5.96
N LEU A 63 36.94 40.81 5.79
CA LEU A 63 37.96 39.82 6.10
C LEU A 63 39.11 39.86 5.08
N SER A 64 40.34 39.72 5.58
CA SER A 64 41.53 39.58 4.74
C SER A 64 41.43 38.31 3.85
N PRO A 65 42.02 38.26 2.65
CA PRO A 65 41.92 37.10 1.74
C PRO A 65 42.31 35.75 2.38
N ARG A 66 43.21 35.77 3.38
CA ARG A 66 43.62 34.58 4.15
C ARG A 66 42.57 34.16 5.19
N GLU A 67 41.88 35.12 5.80
CA GLU A 67 40.84 34.87 6.80
C GLU A 67 39.56 34.36 6.11
N LEU A 68 39.23 34.91 4.94
CA LEU A 68 38.14 34.43 4.09
C LEU A 68 38.38 32.97 3.68
N LYS A 69 39.59 32.62 3.23
CA LYS A 69 39.98 31.23 2.93
C LYS A 69 39.75 30.31 4.12
N ASN A 70 40.24 30.69 5.31
CA ASN A 70 40.10 29.87 6.51
C ASN A 70 38.64 29.78 7.02
N ALA A 71 37.84 30.82 6.82
CA ALA A 71 36.41 30.80 7.13
C ALA A 71 35.65 29.87 6.17
N MET A 72 35.96 29.91 4.87
CA MET A 72 35.36 29.04 3.87
C MET A 72 35.70 27.57 4.09
N THR A 73 36.97 27.24 4.36
CA THR A 73 37.37 25.85 4.67
C THR A 73 36.71 25.31 5.94
N ARG A 74 36.51 26.16 6.96
CA ARG A 74 35.76 25.77 8.17
C ARG A 74 34.28 25.59 7.92
N ALA A 75 33.69 26.42 7.06
CA ALA A 75 32.29 26.29 6.67
C ALA A 75 32.05 25.01 5.85
N ASP A 76 32.96 24.67 4.94
CA ASP A 76 32.92 23.41 4.19
C ASP A 76 32.96 22.19 5.13
N SER A 77 33.91 22.16 6.08
CA SER A 77 34.02 21.03 7.01
C SER A 77 32.87 20.95 8.03
N SER A 78 32.26 22.07 8.40
CA SER A 78 31.19 22.11 9.41
C SER A 78 29.80 21.85 8.83
N PHE A 79 29.55 22.29 7.59
CA PHE A 79 28.22 22.24 6.97
C PHE A 79 28.13 21.32 5.75
N ASP A 80 29.25 20.68 5.36
CA ASP A 80 29.34 19.83 4.16
C ASP A 80 28.90 20.57 2.89
N VAL A 81 29.43 21.78 2.71
CA VAL A 81 29.09 22.69 1.60
C VAL A 81 30.34 23.08 0.82
N ARG A 82 30.30 22.91 -0.50
CA ARG A 82 31.36 23.35 -1.41
C ARG A 82 31.21 24.85 -1.68
N LEU A 83 32.27 25.61 -1.46
CA LEU A 83 32.28 27.06 -1.60
C LEU A 83 33.25 27.44 -2.72
N ILE A 84 32.74 28.09 -3.75
CA ILE A 84 33.51 28.51 -4.93
C ILE A 84 33.41 30.02 -5.08
N LEU A 85 34.56 30.70 -5.05
CA LEU A 85 34.68 32.13 -5.25
C LEU A 85 35.06 32.41 -6.69
N PHE A 86 34.31 33.28 -7.35
CA PHE A 86 34.55 33.71 -8.72
C PHE A 86 34.92 35.19 -8.78
N SER A 87 35.91 35.49 -9.61
CA SER A 87 36.29 36.87 -9.96
C SER A 87 35.22 37.52 -10.85
N GLY A 88 35.30 38.84 -11.01
CA GLY A 88 34.46 39.60 -11.94
C GLY A 88 34.52 39.06 -13.38
N SER A 89 35.65 38.46 -13.77
CA SER A 89 35.89 37.78 -15.05
C SER A 89 35.36 36.34 -15.15
N ASN A 90 34.58 35.86 -14.18
CA ASN A 90 34.04 34.49 -14.12
C ASN A 90 35.12 33.39 -13.97
N GLN A 91 36.34 33.75 -13.59
CA GLN A 91 37.42 32.82 -13.24
C GLN A 91 37.32 32.40 -11.78
N VAL A 92 37.60 31.13 -11.48
CA VAL A 92 37.64 30.60 -10.11
C VAL A 92 38.85 31.19 -9.38
N VAL A 93 38.59 31.97 -8.33
CA VAL A 93 39.61 32.54 -7.44
C VAL A 93 39.95 31.53 -6.34
N PHE A 94 38.95 30.81 -5.84
CA PHE A 94 39.12 29.85 -4.77
C PHE A 94 38.00 28.80 -4.81
N ASP A 95 38.34 27.53 -4.59
CA ASP A 95 37.40 26.41 -4.46
C ASP A 95 37.82 25.60 -3.23
N THR A 96 36.91 25.38 -2.28
CA THR A 96 37.19 24.56 -1.10
C THR A 96 37.43 23.10 -1.46
N ARG A 97 36.89 22.61 -2.59
CA ARG A 97 37.04 21.23 -3.09
C ARG A 97 37.57 21.21 -4.52
N ALA A 98 38.73 21.85 -4.72
CA ALA A 98 39.41 21.91 -6.02
C ALA A 98 39.81 20.53 -6.59
N GLU A 99 39.89 19.49 -5.74
CA GLU A 99 40.19 18.11 -6.14
C GLU A 99 38.97 17.34 -6.68
N GLU A 100 37.74 17.85 -6.46
CA GLU A 100 36.51 17.26 -6.99
C GLU A 100 36.21 17.76 -8.42
N THR A 101 35.26 17.11 -9.11
CA THR A 101 34.87 17.47 -10.47
C THR A 101 34.54 18.96 -10.62
N PRO A 102 34.99 19.62 -11.72
CA PRO A 102 34.73 21.02 -11.95
C PRO A 102 33.24 21.29 -12.12
N ILE A 103 32.71 22.27 -11.38
CA ILE A 103 31.34 22.76 -11.56
C ILE A 103 31.39 24.00 -12.45
N PHE A 104 30.91 23.88 -13.69
CA PHE A 104 30.90 24.99 -14.65
C PHE A 104 29.74 25.95 -14.37
N LEU A 105 30.00 27.24 -14.16
CA LEU A 105 28.92 28.22 -14.06
C LEU A 105 28.09 28.27 -15.35
N PRO A 106 26.75 28.22 -15.29
CA PRO A 106 25.93 28.45 -16.47
C PRO A 106 26.14 29.89 -16.98
N PRO A 107 26.13 30.11 -18.31
CA PRO A 107 26.22 31.44 -18.90
C PRO A 107 25.10 32.31 -18.32
N SER A 108 25.43 33.57 -18.06
CA SER A 108 24.73 34.51 -17.17
C SER A 108 23.34 34.97 -17.63
N GLY A 109 22.45 34.05 -17.99
CA GLY A 109 21.04 34.26 -18.27
C GLY A 109 20.19 33.84 -17.09
N ASN A 110 19.41 34.78 -16.53
CA ASN A 110 18.45 34.56 -15.44
C ASN A 110 18.95 33.69 -14.27
N LEU A 111 19.97 34.17 -13.56
CA LEU A 111 20.48 33.63 -12.29
C LEU A 111 19.44 33.58 -11.15
N ARG A 112 18.24 34.12 -11.33
CA ARG A 112 17.18 34.11 -10.30
C ARG A 112 16.36 32.81 -10.26
N SER A 113 16.45 31.94 -11.27
CA SER A 113 15.47 30.83 -11.40
C SER A 113 16.04 29.41 -11.51
N LYS A 114 17.36 29.21 -11.63
CA LYS A 114 17.94 27.86 -11.66
C LYS A 114 18.76 27.61 -10.40
N THR A 115 18.19 26.89 -9.45
CA THR A 115 18.79 26.52 -8.15
C THR A 115 19.53 25.19 -8.19
N SER A 116 19.70 24.57 -9.36
CA SER A 116 20.39 23.29 -9.52
C SER A 116 21.30 23.25 -10.75
N ILE A 117 22.48 22.68 -10.60
CA ILE A 117 23.44 22.40 -11.67
C ILE A 117 23.83 20.92 -11.66
N ARG A 118 24.23 20.39 -12.81
CA ARG A 118 24.75 19.03 -12.93
C ARG A 118 26.25 19.09 -13.20
N ASP A 119 27.04 18.30 -12.49
CA ASP A 119 28.46 18.15 -12.79
C ASP A 119 28.69 17.15 -13.95
N ASP A 120 29.95 16.99 -14.36
CA ASP A 120 30.34 16.11 -15.47
C ASP A 120 30.07 14.61 -15.19
N GLU A 121 29.99 14.24 -13.90
CA GLU A 121 29.61 12.90 -13.44
C GLU A 121 28.08 12.69 -13.35
N GLY A 122 27.29 13.72 -13.66
CA GLY A 122 25.84 13.65 -13.65
C GLY A 122 25.19 13.92 -12.28
N ARG A 123 25.96 14.28 -11.24
CA ARG A 123 25.45 14.61 -9.90
C ARG A 123 24.79 15.98 -9.90
N VAL A 124 23.65 16.08 -9.22
CA VAL A 124 22.88 17.33 -9.11
C VAL A 124 23.30 18.10 -7.87
N TRP A 125 23.87 19.28 -8.07
CA TRP A 125 24.28 20.22 -7.04
C TRP A 125 23.24 21.32 -6.92
N LEU A 126 22.81 21.64 -5.70
CA LEU A 126 22.02 22.84 -5.44
C LEU A 126 22.98 23.99 -5.20
N TYR A 127 22.77 25.13 -5.86
CA TYR A 127 23.66 26.28 -5.72
C TYR A 127 22.92 27.58 -5.42
N SER A 128 23.58 28.45 -4.66
CA SER A 128 23.17 29.85 -4.45
C SER A 128 24.32 30.76 -4.83
N LEU A 129 24.04 31.78 -5.65
CA LEU A 129 25.00 32.82 -6.03
C LEU A 129 24.71 34.11 -5.27
N SER A 130 25.70 34.60 -4.54
CA SER A 130 25.69 35.93 -3.92
C SER A 130 26.78 36.80 -4.53
N ARG A 131 26.48 38.08 -4.76
CA ARG A 131 27.48 39.08 -5.16
C ARG A 131 28.06 39.70 -3.88
N LEU A 132 29.38 39.74 -3.79
CA LEU A 132 30.10 40.46 -2.74
C LEU A 132 30.22 41.93 -3.13
N SER A 133 30.35 42.80 -2.13
CA SER A 133 30.54 44.25 -2.28
C SER A 133 31.78 44.62 -3.12
N ASN A 134 32.79 43.75 -3.15
CA ASN A 134 34.01 43.88 -3.94
C ASN A 134 33.85 43.47 -5.43
N GLY A 135 32.63 43.17 -5.89
CA GLY A 135 32.35 42.74 -7.26
C GLY A 135 32.62 41.26 -7.55
N GLN A 136 33.11 40.50 -6.57
CA GLN A 136 33.27 39.04 -6.69
C GLN A 136 31.92 38.33 -6.52
N ARG A 137 31.84 37.09 -7.02
CA ARG A 137 30.65 36.24 -6.89
C ARG A 137 30.99 35.01 -6.06
N LEU A 138 30.30 34.81 -4.95
CA LEU A 138 30.40 33.60 -4.14
C LEU A 138 29.29 32.64 -4.53
N MET A 139 29.69 31.46 -4.98
CA MET A 139 28.82 30.32 -5.21
C MET A 139 28.93 29.37 -4.02
N VAL A 140 27.80 29.11 -3.38
CA VAL A 140 27.68 28.06 -2.36
C VAL A 140 26.95 26.90 -3.02
N ALA A 141 27.60 25.75 -3.13
CA ALA A 141 27.05 24.53 -3.70
C ALA A 141 26.96 23.44 -2.63
N THR A 142 25.83 22.76 -2.54
CA THR A 142 25.66 21.57 -1.69
C THR A 142 25.27 20.39 -2.56
N PRO A 143 25.91 19.22 -2.39
CA PRO A 143 25.51 18.04 -3.14
C PRO A 143 24.09 17.71 -2.72
N ARG A 144 23.14 17.64 -3.66
CA ARG A 144 21.79 17.17 -3.30
C ARG A 144 21.98 15.73 -2.83
N PRO A 145 21.75 15.39 -1.54
CA PRO A 145 21.80 14.01 -1.14
C PRO A 145 20.81 13.29 -2.05
N SER A 146 21.32 12.40 -2.89
CA SER A 146 20.50 11.43 -3.60
C SER A 146 20.01 10.48 -2.54
N VAL A 147 19.11 10.97 -1.68
CA VAL A 147 18.19 10.10 -0.97
C VAL A 147 17.64 9.22 -2.07
N LYS A 148 18.07 7.96 -2.05
CA LYS A 148 17.65 6.95 -2.99
C LYS A 148 16.16 6.85 -2.71
N ILE A 149 15.35 7.66 -3.39
CA ILE A 149 13.92 7.82 -3.13
C ILE A 149 13.30 6.42 -3.13
N LEU A 150 13.76 5.54 -4.02
CA LEU A 150 13.40 4.13 -4.05
C LEU A 150 13.81 3.32 -2.81
N ALA A 151 14.99 3.55 -2.22
CA ALA A 151 15.44 2.83 -1.02
C ALA A 151 14.76 3.36 0.25
N ALA A 152 14.57 4.67 0.37
CA ALA A 152 13.78 5.27 1.43
C ALA A 152 12.32 4.82 1.34
N LEU A 153 11.72 4.83 0.14
CA LEU A 153 10.39 4.24 -0.07
C LEU A 153 10.39 2.75 0.28
N ARG A 154 11.40 1.98 -0.10
CA ARG A 154 11.45 0.54 0.21
C ARG A 154 11.50 0.29 1.71
N ASP A 155 12.41 0.92 2.43
CA ASP A 155 12.63 0.66 3.85
C ASP A 155 11.50 1.21 4.73
N GLU A 156 10.83 2.28 4.27
CA GLU A 156 9.74 2.91 5.01
C GLU A 156 8.37 2.32 4.65
N LEU A 157 8.18 1.84 3.42
CA LEU A 157 6.93 1.18 2.98
C LEU A 157 6.91 -0.33 3.26
N MET A 158 8.05 -1.02 3.33
CA MET A 158 8.07 -2.48 3.53
C MET A 158 7.46 -2.94 4.86
N PRO A 159 7.85 -2.39 6.03
CA PRO A 159 7.29 -2.83 7.31
C PRO A 159 5.76 -2.70 7.39
N PRO A 160 5.13 -1.57 7.00
CA PRO A 160 3.66 -1.46 7.04
C PRO A 160 2.98 -2.31 5.97
N PHE A 161 3.58 -2.54 4.79
CA PHE A 161 3.01 -3.45 3.78
C PHE A 161 2.94 -4.89 4.27
N LEU A 162 3.99 -5.36 4.94
CA LEU A 162 4.04 -6.71 5.52
C LEU A 162 3.02 -6.86 6.66
N GLY A 163 2.90 -5.86 7.54
CA GLY A 163 1.89 -5.85 8.61
C GLY A 163 0.46 -5.81 8.09
N ALA A 164 0.16 -4.91 7.15
CA ALA A 164 -1.15 -4.79 6.52
C ALA A 164 -1.52 -6.05 5.74
N GLY A 165 -0.58 -6.56 4.94
CA GLY A 165 -0.75 -7.78 4.16
C GLY A 165 -1.02 -8.99 5.06
N GLY A 166 -0.29 -9.11 6.16
CA GLY A 166 -0.50 -10.17 7.16
C GLY A 166 -1.90 -10.12 7.78
N ILE A 167 -2.36 -8.94 8.21
CA ILE A 167 -3.70 -8.77 8.81
C ILE A 167 -4.80 -9.05 7.77
N ALA A 168 -4.66 -8.51 6.56
CA ALA A 168 -5.61 -8.74 5.48
C ALA A 168 -5.72 -10.22 5.11
N LEU A 169 -4.58 -10.92 5.05
CA LEU A 169 -4.54 -12.36 4.79
C LEU A 169 -5.23 -13.14 5.91
N LEU A 170 -4.94 -12.83 7.17
CA LEU A 170 -5.57 -13.45 8.33
C LEU A 170 -7.10 -13.29 8.33
N LEU A 171 -7.59 -12.08 8.08
CA LEU A 171 -9.02 -11.78 8.02
C LEU A 171 -9.70 -12.48 6.83
N SER A 172 -9.05 -12.51 5.67
CA SER A 172 -9.54 -13.23 4.49
C SER A 172 -9.68 -14.73 4.75
N LEU A 173 -8.68 -15.34 5.40
CA LEU A 173 -8.72 -16.74 5.82
C LEU A 173 -9.85 -17.01 6.82
N LEU A 174 -10.03 -16.15 7.83
CA LEU A 174 -11.13 -16.28 8.79
C LEU A 174 -12.50 -16.22 8.10
N LEU A 175 -12.68 -15.25 7.19
CA LEU A 175 -13.92 -15.09 6.44
C LEU A 175 -14.18 -16.27 5.51
N ALA A 176 -13.15 -16.73 4.77
CA ALA A 176 -13.24 -17.89 3.89
C ALA A 176 -13.61 -19.15 4.68
N PHE A 177 -12.99 -19.37 5.83
CA PHE A 177 -13.29 -20.51 6.70
C PHE A 177 -14.70 -20.44 7.29
N GLY A 178 -15.13 -19.26 7.73
CA GLY A 178 -16.49 -19.03 8.20
C GLY A 178 -17.53 -19.33 7.12
N MET A 179 -17.31 -18.81 5.90
CA MET A 179 -18.19 -19.05 4.75
C MET A 179 -18.23 -20.52 4.32
N ALA A 180 -17.09 -21.21 4.33
CA ALA A 180 -17.03 -22.64 4.03
C ALA A 180 -17.90 -23.45 5.00
N ARG A 181 -17.80 -23.20 6.31
CA ARG A 181 -18.65 -23.87 7.31
C ARG A 181 -20.13 -23.51 7.20
N TRP A 182 -20.45 -22.28 6.82
CA TRP A 182 -21.85 -21.82 6.79
C TRP A 182 -22.60 -22.22 5.52
N ILE A 183 -21.91 -22.42 4.40
CA ILE A 183 -22.51 -22.72 3.10
C ILE A 183 -22.10 -24.09 2.57
N ALA A 184 -20.81 -24.42 2.59
CA ALA A 184 -20.31 -25.65 1.99
C ALA A 184 -20.68 -26.89 2.82
N ASP A 185 -20.59 -26.83 4.16
CA ASP A 185 -20.93 -27.97 5.03
C ASP A 185 -22.40 -28.43 4.86
N PRO A 186 -23.43 -27.56 4.90
CA PRO A 186 -24.81 -27.99 4.67
C PRO A 186 -25.03 -28.57 3.27
N LEU A 187 -24.41 -27.97 2.24
CA LEU A 187 -24.53 -28.44 0.87
C LEU A 187 -23.86 -29.81 0.68
N GLN A 188 -22.70 -30.05 1.29
CA GLN A 188 -22.06 -31.37 1.28
C GLN A 188 -22.94 -32.41 2.00
N ARG A 189 -23.53 -32.07 3.15
CA ARG A 189 -24.46 -32.98 3.85
C ARG A 189 -25.66 -33.35 2.98
N MET A 190 -26.24 -32.38 2.27
CA MET A 190 -27.32 -32.65 1.32
C MET A 190 -26.87 -33.52 0.15
N LEU A 191 -25.66 -33.28 -0.39
CA LEU A 191 -25.10 -34.09 -1.47
C LEU A 191 -24.86 -35.53 -1.04
N THR A 192 -24.32 -35.75 0.17
CA THR A 192 -24.13 -37.08 0.74
C THR A 192 -25.47 -37.76 0.98
N ALA A 193 -26.44 -37.06 1.58
CA ALA A 193 -27.80 -37.57 1.76
C ALA A 193 -28.53 -37.86 0.44
N ALA A 194 -28.19 -37.18 -0.65
CA ALA A 194 -28.75 -37.51 -1.96
C ALA A 194 -28.08 -38.74 -2.60
N ARG A 195 -26.82 -39.03 -2.27
CA ARG A 195 -26.02 -40.12 -2.88
C ARG A 195 -26.10 -41.44 -2.12
N GLU A 196 -26.05 -41.38 -0.80
CA GLU A 196 -25.81 -42.56 0.04
C GLU A 196 -27.07 -43.06 0.76
N MET A 197 -28.16 -42.28 0.75
CA MET A 197 -29.36 -42.62 1.50
C MET A 197 -30.20 -43.65 0.74
N PRO A 198 -30.42 -44.86 1.29
CA PRO A 198 -31.39 -45.79 0.73
C PRO A 198 -32.79 -45.14 0.77
N ALA A 199 -33.59 -45.31 -0.29
CA ALA A 199 -34.94 -44.73 -0.38
C ALA A 199 -35.87 -45.10 0.80
N GLU A 200 -35.51 -46.14 1.56
CA GLU A 200 -36.22 -46.68 2.72
C GLU A 200 -35.92 -45.95 4.03
N GLN A 201 -34.81 -45.21 4.11
CA GLN A 201 -34.34 -44.53 5.33
C GLN A 201 -34.01 -43.08 5.03
N ALA A 202 -35.01 -42.33 4.58
CA ALA A 202 -34.82 -40.92 4.33
C ALA A 202 -34.88 -40.14 5.66
N ALA A 203 -33.75 -40.05 6.34
CA ALA A 203 -33.60 -39.10 7.45
C ALA A 203 -33.52 -37.67 6.89
N THR A 204 -34.38 -36.81 7.42
CA THR A 204 -34.43 -35.38 7.06
C THR A 204 -33.11 -34.70 7.38
N VAL A 205 -32.57 -33.92 6.44
CA VAL A 205 -31.34 -33.16 6.65
C VAL A 205 -31.66 -31.94 7.53
N PRO A 206 -30.88 -31.66 8.61
CA PRO A 206 -31.14 -30.53 9.49
C PRO A 206 -30.96 -29.19 8.76
N VAL A 207 -31.98 -28.34 8.85
CA VAL A 207 -32.05 -27.04 8.19
C VAL A 207 -31.05 -26.08 8.85
N SER A 208 -30.01 -25.71 8.12
CA SER A 208 -28.92 -24.87 8.64
C SER A 208 -28.26 -24.04 7.54
N GLY A 209 -27.55 -22.99 7.93
CA GLY A 209 -26.92 -22.04 7.00
C GLY A 209 -27.78 -20.81 6.66
N PRO A 210 -27.37 -20.02 5.64
CA PRO A 210 -28.10 -18.84 5.21
C PRO A 210 -29.48 -19.19 4.63
N GLN A 211 -30.36 -18.19 4.50
CA GLN A 211 -31.77 -18.37 4.11
C GLN A 211 -31.94 -19.25 2.87
N GLU A 212 -31.13 -19.05 1.84
CA GLU A 212 -31.21 -19.78 0.57
C GLU A 212 -30.84 -21.26 0.75
N VAL A 213 -29.81 -21.55 1.55
CA VAL A 213 -29.43 -22.92 1.89
C VAL A 213 -30.55 -23.58 2.69
N ARG A 214 -31.16 -22.85 3.63
CA ARG A 214 -32.32 -23.34 4.40
C ARG A 214 -33.55 -23.60 3.52
N GLU A 215 -33.86 -22.70 2.59
CA GLU A 215 -34.94 -22.87 1.61
C GLU A 215 -34.70 -24.10 0.72
N LEU A 216 -33.46 -24.30 0.27
CA LEU A 216 -33.07 -25.49 -0.49
C LEU A 216 -33.17 -26.77 0.35
N THR A 217 -32.70 -26.76 1.60
CA THR A 217 -32.82 -27.91 2.51
C THR A 217 -34.29 -28.25 2.77
N ASN A 218 -35.15 -27.25 2.95
CA ASN A 218 -36.59 -27.45 3.12
C ASN A 218 -37.22 -28.10 1.87
N ALA A 219 -36.94 -27.56 0.68
CA ALA A 219 -37.45 -28.11 -0.57
C ALA A 219 -36.96 -29.55 -0.82
N PHE A 220 -35.69 -29.83 -0.48
CA PHE A 220 -35.14 -31.18 -0.55
C PHE A 220 -35.83 -32.14 0.42
N ASN A 221 -36.03 -31.74 1.68
CA ASN A 221 -36.72 -32.56 2.67
C ASN A 221 -38.18 -32.83 2.25
N GLU A 222 -38.88 -31.85 1.69
CA GLU A 222 -40.26 -32.03 1.20
C GLU A 222 -40.32 -33.01 0.02
N MET A 223 -39.40 -32.90 -0.95
CA MET A 223 -39.28 -33.84 -2.05
C MET A 223 -39.03 -35.26 -1.55
N THR A 224 -38.11 -35.41 -0.60
CA THR A 224 -37.76 -36.69 0.00
C THR A 224 -38.96 -37.35 0.71
N MET A 225 -39.74 -36.58 1.48
CA MET A 225 -40.99 -37.09 2.09
C MET A 225 -42.01 -37.55 1.04
N ARG A 226 -42.18 -36.78 -0.05
CA ARG A 226 -43.13 -37.14 -1.12
C ARG A 226 -42.74 -38.43 -1.83
N VAL A 227 -41.45 -38.63 -2.09
CA VAL A 227 -40.93 -39.87 -2.70
C VAL A 227 -41.16 -41.06 -1.76
N GLN A 228 -40.86 -40.93 -0.47
CA GLN A 228 -41.11 -41.99 0.51
C GLN A 228 -42.59 -42.38 0.57
N ASN A 229 -43.49 -41.41 0.70
CA ASN A 229 -44.93 -41.67 0.74
C ASN A 229 -45.43 -42.40 -0.51
N THR A 230 -44.87 -42.05 -1.68
CA THR A 230 -45.20 -42.70 -2.96
C THR A 230 -44.71 -44.14 -3.00
N GLN A 231 -43.47 -44.40 -2.56
CA GLN A 231 -42.95 -45.76 -2.49
C GLN A 231 -43.68 -46.63 -1.47
N GLN A 232 -44.02 -46.09 -0.30
CA GLN A 232 -44.79 -46.82 0.70
C GLN A 232 -46.16 -47.23 0.16
N SER A 233 -46.87 -46.28 -0.49
CA SER A 233 -48.17 -46.56 -1.11
C SER A 233 -48.07 -47.66 -2.19
N GLN A 234 -47.00 -47.68 -2.99
CA GLN A 234 -46.76 -48.73 -3.98
C GLN A 234 -46.51 -50.11 -3.34
N ARG A 235 -45.74 -50.16 -2.25
CA ARG A 235 -45.49 -51.41 -1.50
C ARG A 235 -46.76 -51.96 -0.88
N ASP A 236 -47.55 -51.09 -0.24
CA ASP A 236 -48.81 -51.47 0.40
C ASP A 236 -49.81 -52.02 -0.62
N PHE A 237 -49.86 -51.43 -1.83
CA PHE A 237 -50.70 -51.92 -2.92
C PHE A 237 -50.27 -53.31 -3.42
N VAL A 238 -48.97 -53.52 -3.65
CA VAL A 238 -48.44 -54.83 -4.08
C VAL A 238 -48.68 -55.90 -3.00
N ALA A 239 -48.46 -55.55 -1.73
CA ALA A 239 -48.75 -56.44 -0.61
C ALA A 239 -50.24 -56.84 -0.60
N ASN A 240 -51.15 -55.87 -0.74
CA ASN A 240 -52.59 -56.12 -0.71
C ASN A 240 -53.06 -57.00 -1.88
N ILE A 241 -52.51 -56.81 -3.10
CA ILE A 241 -52.79 -57.68 -4.25
C ILE A 241 -52.30 -59.12 -4.01
N SER A 242 -51.08 -59.29 -3.48
CA SER A 242 -50.53 -60.63 -3.23
C SER A 242 -51.30 -61.41 -2.16
N HIS A 243 -51.93 -60.73 -1.21
CA HIS A 243 -52.86 -61.34 -0.26
C HIS A 243 -54.17 -61.76 -0.93
N ALA A 244 -54.74 -60.93 -1.80
CA ALA A 244 -55.99 -61.24 -2.50
C ALA A 244 -55.84 -62.41 -3.48
N SER A 245 -54.71 -62.54 -4.17
CA SER A 245 -54.47 -63.65 -5.10
C SER A 245 -54.29 -65.00 -4.38
N ARG A 246 -53.64 -65.01 -3.21
CA ARG A 246 -53.46 -66.24 -2.42
C ARG A 246 -54.73 -66.69 -1.69
N ALA A 247 -55.68 -65.79 -1.46
CA ALA A 247 -56.99 -66.11 -0.87
C ALA A 247 -58.00 -66.66 -1.90
N GLY A 248 -57.71 -66.57 -3.21
CA GLY A 248 -58.58 -67.02 -4.29
C GLY A 248 -58.34 -68.43 -4.83
N ASP A 249 -57.34 -69.16 -4.31
CA ASP A 249 -56.97 -70.53 -4.72
C ASP A 249 -57.50 -71.64 -3.77
N LEU A 250 -58.48 -71.32 -2.91
CA LEU A 250 -59.23 -72.25 -2.06
C LEU A 250 -60.70 -72.30 -2.48
#